data_AF-A0A3S1EZU3-F1
#
_entry.id   AF-A0A3S1EZU3-F1
#
_cell.length_a   1.000
_cell.length_b   1.000
_cell.length_c   1.000
_cell.angle_alpha   90.00
_cell.angle_beta   90.00
_cell.angle_gamma   90.00
#
_symmetry.space_group_name_H-M   'P 1'
#
loop_
_entity.id
_entity.type
_entity.pdbx_description
1 polymer ?
#
loop_
_entity_poly.entity_id
_entity_poly.type
_entity_poly.pdbx_seq_one_letter_code
_entity_poly.pdbx_strand_id
1 'polypeptide(L)'
;ERQLVWDELDGLDRFVARKKIVELMEEGGFLEKVEPHRHAVPHGDRGGVPIEPFLTEQWYANAAELAKPAIASVREGRTNFVPKNWEKTYFDWMENIQPWCISRQLWWGHQIPAWYGPDGRVFVEKTEEEALSAAIEFYLALEGPWKAWVEDKLENFKPGEILTRDEDVLDTWFSSA
;
A
#
# COMPACT_ATOMS: atom_id res chain seq x y z
N GLU A 1 -15.94 -8.77 30.94
CA GLU A 1 -16.31 -7.36 30.70
C GLU A 1 -15.82 -6.85 29.35
N ARG A 2 -14.50 -6.71 29.08
CA ARG A 2 -14.03 -6.20 27.76
C ARG A 2 -14.50 -7.01 26.55
N GLN A 3 -14.48 -8.34 26.66
CA GLN A 3 -14.95 -9.22 25.58
C GLN A 3 -16.43 -9.00 25.26
N LEU A 4 -17.27 -8.82 26.28
CA LEU A 4 -18.71 -8.60 26.11
C LEU A 4 -19.00 -7.30 25.36
N VAL A 5 -18.28 -6.22 25.69
CA VAL A 5 -18.36 -4.95 24.96
C VAL A 5 -17.91 -5.10 23.51
N TRP A 6 -16.88 -5.89 23.26
CA TRP A 6 -16.41 -6.16 21.90
C TRP A 6 -17.45 -6.94 21.08
N ASP A 7 -18.01 -8.01 21.65
CA ASP A 7 -19.02 -8.85 21.00
C ASP A 7 -20.28 -8.04 20.61
N GLU A 8 -20.55 -6.95 21.35
CA GLU A 8 -21.64 -6.02 21.08
C GLU A 8 -21.38 -4.99 19.99
N LEU A 9 -20.12 -4.80 19.58
CA LEU A 9 -19.66 -3.84 18.58
C LEU A 9 -19.19 -4.52 17.29
N ASP A 10 -18.73 -5.76 17.38
CA ASP A 10 -18.20 -6.50 16.25
C ASP A 10 -19.25 -6.68 15.14
N GLY A 11 -18.81 -6.54 13.89
CA GLY A 11 -19.67 -6.61 12.71
C GLY A 11 -20.62 -5.41 12.48
N LEU A 12 -20.65 -4.40 13.36
CA LEU A 12 -21.46 -3.20 13.16
C LEU A 12 -20.81 -2.25 12.14
N ASP A 13 -21.66 -1.54 11.37
CA ASP A 13 -21.20 -0.37 10.61
C ASP A 13 -20.59 0.67 11.55
N ARG A 14 -19.49 1.30 11.13
CA ARG A 14 -18.72 2.25 11.95
C ARG A 14 -19.54 3.39 12.53
N PHE A 15 -20.58 3.88 11.84
CA PHE A 15 -21.40 4.98 12.35
C PHE A 15 -22.40 4.49 13.39
N VAL A 16 -22.88 3.25 13.25
CA VAL A 16 -23.72 2.58 14.25
C VAL A 16 -22.87 2.28 15.49
N ALA A 17 -21.69 1.68 15.31
CA ALA A 17 -20.74 1.40 16.38
C ALA A 17 -20.37 2.69 17.15
N ARG A 18 -20.11 3.80 16.46
CA ARG A 18 -19.82 5.09 17.10
C ARG A 18 -20.94 5.56 18.03
N LYS A 19 -22.21 5.43 17.64
CA LYS A 19 -23.34 5.80 18.51
C LYS A 19 -23.42 4.88 19.72
N LYS A 20 -23.29 3.57 19.51
CA LYS A 20 -23.32 2.58 20.59
C LYS A 20 -22.19 2.77 21.61
N ILE A 21 -21.00 3.15 21.15
CA ILE A 21 -19.88 3.49 22.04
C ILE A 21 -20.24 4.66 22.96
N VAL A 22 -20.93 5.69 22.46
CA VAL A 22 -21.37 6.82 23.28
C VAL A 22 -22.39 6.39 24.33
N GLU A 23 -23.36 5.54 23.95
CA GLU A 23 -24.35 4.96 24.87
C GLU A 23 -23.68 4.16 26.00
N LEU A 24 -22.74 3.28 25.66
CA LEU A 24 -21.97 2.49 26.64
C LEU A 24 -21.14 3.38 27.59
N MET A 25 -20.58 4.48 27.08
CA MET A 25 -19.86 5.45 27.91
C MET A 25 -20.79 6.20 28.86
N GLU A 26 -22.01 6.53 28.43
CA GLU A 26 -23.02 7.17 29.27
C GLU A 26 -23.52 6.21 30.38
N GLU A 27 -23.87 4.97 30.03
CA GLU A 27 -24.30 3.94 30.98
C GLU A 27 -23.22 3.62 32.03
N GLY A 28 -21.96 3.61 31.62
CA GLY A 28 -20.81 3.41 32.51
C GLY A 28 -20.45 4.62 33.37
N GLY A 29 -21.06 5.79 33.15
CA GLY A 29 -20.71 7.04 33.85
C GLY A 29 -19.35 7.61 33.45
N PHE A 30 -18.85 7.25 32.26
CA PHE A 30 -17.57 7.71 31.70
C PHE A 30 -17.70 8.91 30.75
N LEU A 31 -18.93 9.32 30.44
CA LEU A 31 -19.22 10.44 29.55
C LEU A 31 -19.45 11.73 30.34
N GLU A 32 -18.55 12.70 30.20
CA GLU A 32 -18.71 14.01 30.84
C GLU A 32 -19.65 14.93 30.03
N LYS A 33 -19.44 15.04 28.71
CA LYS A 33 -20.23 15.93 27.84
C LYS A 33 -20.18 15.53 26.37
N VAL A 34 -21.18 15.96 25.61
CA VAL A 34 -21.25 15.85 24.15
C VAL A 34 -21.48 17.24 23.55
N GLU A 35 -20.60 17.67 22.65
CA GLU A 35 -20.66 18.99 22.03
C GLU A 35 -20.50 18.91 20.49
N PRO A 36 -21.23 19.73 19.72
CA PRO A 36 -21.03 19.82 18.27
C PRO A 36 -19.61 20.32 17.94
N HIS A 37 -18.89 19.58 17.10
CA HIS A 37 -17.54 19.94 16.65
C HIS A 37 -17.42 19.95 15.14
N ARG A 38 -17.16 21.13 14.56
CA ARG A 38 -16.92 21.28 13.12
C ARG A 38 -15.43 21.16 12.82
N HIS A 39 -15.08 20.19 11.98
CA HIS A 39 -13.72 19.95 11.52
C HIS A 39 -13.71 19.48 10.06
N ALA A 40 -12.53 19.42 9.46
CA ALA A 40 -12.35 18.88 8.12
C ALA A 40 -12.25 17.35 8.19
N VAL A 41 -12.98 16.66 7.31
CA VAL A 41 -12.93 15.20 7.16
C VAL A 41 -12.51 14.86 5.73
N PRO A 42 -11.45 14.08 5.53
CA PRO A 42 -11.05 13.64 4.20
C PRO A 42 -12.04 12.62 3.64
N HIS A 43 -12.36 12.72 2.36
CA HIS A 43 -13.27 11.81 1.66
C HIS A 43 -12.57 11.23 0.42
N GLY A 44 -12.91 9.99 0.06
CA GLY A 44 -12.41 9.37 -1.15
C GLY A 44 -12.88 10.14 -2.38
N ASP A 45 -11.96 10.52 -3.25
CA ASP A 45 -12.23 11.37 -4.42
C ASP A 45 -13.34 10.81 -5.33
N ARG A 46 -13.37 9.49 -5.54
CA ARG A 46 -14.38 8.84 -6.41
C ARG A 46 -15.68 8.47 -5.69
N GLY A 47 -15.59 8.00 -4.45
CA GLY A 47 -16.73 7.44 -3.72
C GLY A 47 -17.42 8.41 -2.77
N GLY A 48 -16.78 9.53 -2.43
CA GLY A 48 -17.29 10.51 -1.47
C GLY A 48 -17.47 9.98 -0.04
N VAL A 49 -16.94 8.79 0.26
CA VAL A 49 -17.01 8.18 1.60
C VAL A 49 -15.85 8.70 2.46
N PRO A 50 -16.07 9.00 3.76
CA PRO A 50 -14.99 9.36 4.68
C PRO A 50 -13.88 8.31 4.69
N ILE A 51 -12.63 8.76 4.60
CA ILE A 51 -11.45 7.89 4.63
C ILE A 51 -11.06 7.60 6.08
N GLU A 52 -10.71 6.36 6.37
CA GLU A 52 -10.21 5.91 7.67
C GLU A 52 -8.80 5.34 7.51
N PRO A 53 -7.83 5.71 8.37
CA PRO A 53 -6.52 5.10 8.37
C PRO A 53 -6.62 3.62 8.77
N PHE A 54 -6.04 2.74 7.96
CA PHE A 54 -5.97 1.31 8.25
C PHE A 54 -4.57 0.80 7.93
N LEU A 55 -3.97 0.04 8.84
CA LEU A 55 -2.63 -0.50 8.66
C LEU A 55 -2.71 -1.76 7.80
N THR A 56 -2.05 -1.71 6.65
CA THR A 56 -1.95 -2.83 5.71
C THR A 56 -0.54 -2.90 5.16
N GLU A 57 -0.12 -4.08 4.71
CA GLU A 57 1.09 -4.23 3.92
C GLU A 57 0.82 -3.70 2.52
N GLN A 58 1.70 -2.84 2.02
CA GLN A 58 1.56 -2.15 0.75
C GLN A 58 2.94 -1.90 0.12
N TRP A 59 2.95 -1.70 -1.19
CA TRP A 59 4.14 -1.33 -1.94
C TRP A 59 4.34 0.19 -1.96
N TYR A 60 5.53 0.63 -1.58
CA TYR A 60 5.91 2.04 -1.57
C TYR A 60 7.11 2.30 -2.46
N ALA A 61 7.01 3.34 -3.29
CA ALA A 61 8.15 3.93 -3.96
C ALA A 61 8.84 4.95 -3.06
N ASN A 62 10.18 4.97 -3.07
CA ASN A 62 10.98 6.00 -2.41
C ASN A 62 10.89 7.31 -3.21
N ALA A 63 9.80 8.04 -3.01
CA ALA A 63 9.51 9.29 -3.71
C ALA A 63 10.58 10.37 -3.48
N ALA A 64 11.22 10.39 -2.31
CA ALA A 64 12.28 11.33 -2.00
C ALA A 64 13.51 11.13 -2.90
N GLU A 65 13.86 9.89 -3.22
CA GLU A 65 14.93 9.60 -4.19
C GLU A 65 14.52 10.02 -5.61
N LEU A 66 13.31 9.63 -6.03
CA LEU A 66 12.77 9.92 -7.36
C LEU A 66 12.62 11.43 -7.61
N ALA A 67 12.36 12.22 -6.56
CA ALA A 67 12.18 13.66 -6.66
C ALA A 67 13.47 14.42 -7.00
N LYS A 68 14.65 13.91 -6.61
CA LYS A 68 15.94 14.60 -6.78
C LYS A 68 16.23 15.04 -8.22
N PRO A 69 16.19 14.15 -9.24
CA PRO A 69 16.47 14.56 -10.62
C PRO A 69 15.43 15.55 -11.17
N ALA A 70 14.18 15.45 -10.74
CA ALA A 70 13.11 16.34 -11.15
C ALA A 70 13.29 17.76 -10.57
N ILE A 71 13.58 17.86 -9.26
CA ILE A 71 13.93 19.12 -8.60
C ILE A 71 15.15 19.78 -9.27
N ALA A 72 16.20 19.00 -9.54
CA ALA A 72 17.41 19.49 -10.19
C ALA A 72 17.12 20.07 -11.59
N SER A 73 16.27 19.41 -12.39
CA SER A 73 15.88 19.87 -13.73
C SER A 73 15.26 21.27 -13.72
N VAL A 74 14.42 21.57 -12.71
CA VAL A 74 13.78 22.88 -12.57
C VAL A 74 14.78 23.92 -12.07
N ARG A 75 15.59 23.58 -11.05
CA ARG A 75 16.62 24.50 -10.51
C ARG A 75 17.68 24.89 -11.54
N GLU A 76 18.05 23.96 -12.42
CA GLU A 76 19.02 24.17 -13.50
C GLU A 76 18.41 24.89 -14.72
N GLY A 77 17.10 25.12 -14.73
CA GLY A 77 16.40 25.77 -15.85
C GLY A 77 16.21 24.89 -17.09
N ARG A 78 16.49 23.58 -16.99
CA ARG A 78 16.16 22.60 -18.05
C ARG A 78 14.66 22.43 -18.22
N THR A 79 13.90 22.58 -17.12
CA THR A 79 12.44 22.62 -17.09
C THR A 79 11.99 23.97 -16.57
N ASN A 80 11.07 24.64 -17.26
CA ASN A 80 10.59 25.97 -16.90
C ASN A 80 9.07 25.96 -16.73
N PHE A 81 8.56 26.54 -15.64
CA PHE A 81 7.12 26.69 -15.42
C PHE A 81 6.60 28.02 -15.96
N VAL A 82 5.39 27.97 -16.56
CA VAL A 82 4.67 29.17 -17.02
C VAL A 82 3.26 29.17 -16.42
N PRO A 83 2.89 30.18 -15.59
CA PRO A 83 3.74 31.26 -15.09
C PRO A 83 4.78 30.80 -14.05
N LYS A 84 5.83 31.61 -13.86
CA LYS A 84 7.01 31.26 -13.03
C LYS A 84 6.69 31.00 -11.55
N ASN A 85 5.62 31.59 -11.02
CA ASN A 85 5.22 31.40 -9.62
C ASN A 85 4.86 29.95 -9.27
N TRP A 86 4.54 29.09 -10.25
CA TRP A 86 4.30 27.67 -10.01
C TRP A 86 5.54 26.90 -9.53
N GLU A 87 6.76 27.41 -9.78
CA GLU A 87 7.99 26.83 -9.22
C GLU A 87 7.92 26.72 -7.70
N LYS A 88 7.36 27.75 -7.04
CA LYS A 88 7.22 27.75 -5.57
C LYS A 88 6.34 26.59 -5.10
N THR A 89 5.14 26.44 -5.67
CA THR A 89 4.22 25.35 -5.32
C THR A 89 4.84 23.98 -5.61
N TYR A 90 5.54 23.86 -6.73
CA TYR A 90 6.25 22.64 -7.11
C TYR A 90 7.32 22.28 -6.08
N PHE A 91 8.21 23.22 -5.70
CA PHE A 91 9.25 22.96 -4.70
C PHE A 91 8.66 22.69 -3.32
N ASP A 92 7.66 23.46 -2.90
CA ASP A 92 6.96 23.24 -1.62
C ASP A 92 6.43 21.79 -1.52
N TRP A 93 5.93 21.22 -2.62
CA TRP A 93 5.48 19.82 -2.67
C TRP A 93 6.64 18.82 -2.75
N MET A 94 7.55 19.00 -3.72
CA MET A 94 8.62 18.06 -4.01
C MET A 94 9.64 17.93 -2.86
N GLU A 95 9.91 19.02 -2.15
CA GLU A 95 10.85 19.03 -1.02
C GLU A 95 10.27 18.39 0.24
N ASN A 96 8.93 18.30 0.34
CA ASN A 96 8.20 17.66 1.45
C ASN A 96 7.53 16.34 1.04
N ILE A 97 7.93 15.76 -0.09
CA ILE A 97 7.28 14.59 -0.67
C ILE A 97 7.33 13.39 0.27
N GLN A 98 6.21 12.69 0.40
CA GLN A 98 6.08 11.50 1.24
C GLN A 98 6.26 10.22 0.41
N PRO A 99 6.62 9.07 1.03
CA PRO A 99 6.64 7.79 0.32
C PRO A 99 5.33 7.55 -0.43
N TRP A 100 5.44 7.18 -1.70
CA TRP A 100 4.27 7.00 -2.56
C TRP A 100 3.79 5.56 -2.46
N CYS A 101 2.61 5.33 -1.89
CA CYS A 101 1.94 4.03 -1.96
C CYS A 101 1.50 3.78 -3.41
N ILE A 102 2.15 2.81 -4.06
CA ILE A 102 1.93 2.49 -5.48
C ILE A 102 1.04 1.28 -5.70
N SER A 103 0.72 0.49 -4.66
CA SER A 103 -0.20 -0.64 -4.74
C SER A 103 -1.66 -0.24 -4.53
N ARG A 104 -2.57 -0.95 -5.19
CA ARG A 104 -4.01 -0.77 -5.11
C ARG A 104 -4.70 -2.12 -5.12
N GLN A 105 -5.62 -2.33 -4.18
CA GLN A 105 -6.49 -3.51 -4.11
C GLN A 105 -7.69 -3.30 -5.04
N LEU A 106 -7.41 -3.21 -6.34
CA LEU A 106 -8.40 -3.00 -7.40
C LEU A 106 -8.30 -4.13 -8.43
N TRP A 107 -9.42 -4.40 -9.10
CA TRP A 107 -9.50 -5.44 -10.12
C TRP A 107 -8.90 -5.02 -11.47
N TRP A 108 -8.77 -3.71 -11.70
CA TRP A 108 -8.30 -3.15 -12.97
C TRP A 108 -7.08 -2.28 -12.77
N GLY A 109 -5.98 -2.66 -13.42
CA GLY A 109 -4.71 -1.96 -13.43
C GLY A 109 -3.60 -2.90 -13.90
N HIS A 110 -2.37 -2.39 -13.96
CA HIS A 110 -1.22 -3.24 -14.24
C HIS A 110 -0.85 -4.00 -12.97
N GLN A 111 -0.96 -5.33 -12.98
CA GLN A 111 -0.60 -6.15 -11.82
C GLN A 111 0.86 -5.91 -11.42
N ILE A 112 1.12 -5.77 -10.12
CA ILE A 112 2.47 -5.53 -9.62
C ILE A 112 3.38 -6.70 -10.03
N PRO A 113 4.58 -6.44 -10.57
CA PRO A 113 5.49 -7.49 -10.95
C PRO A 113 6.35 -7.91 -9.73
N ALA A 114 5.66 -8.37 -8.70
CA ALA A 114 6.24 -8.92 -7.49
C ALA A 114 5.66 -10.33 -7.26
N TRP A 115 6.53 -11.25 -6.89
CA TRP A 115 6.20 -12.65 -6.67
C TRP A 115 6.66 -13.10 -5.30
N TYR A 116 5.83 -13.91 -4.66
CA TYR A 116 6.09 -14.52 -3.37
C TYR A 116 6.49 -15.97 -3.56
N GLY A 117 7.63 -16.35 -2.98
CA GLY A 117 8.03 -17.72 -2.80
C GLY A 117 7.24 -18.42 -1.67
N PRO A 118 7.41 -19.74 -1.51
CA PRO A 118 6.69 -20.56 -0.53
C PRO A 118 6.88 -20.14 0.94
N ASP A 119 7.94 -19.40 1.25
CA ASP A 119 8.27 -18.86 2.57
C ASP A 119 7.91 -17.37 2.74
N GLY A 120 7.22 -16.79 1.76
CA GLY A 120 6.90 -15.35 1.72
C GLY A 120 8.06 -14.47 1.24
N ARG A 121 9.19 -15.05 0.79
CA ARG A 121 10.28 -14.30 0.17
C ARG A 121 9.78 -13.58 -1.08
N VAL A 122 10.15 -12.32 -1.24
CA VAL A 122 9.68 -11.47 -2.34
C VAL A 122 10.74 -11.38 -3.44
N PHE A 123 10.30 -11.54 -4.69
CA PHE A 123 11.09 -11.40 -5.91
C PHE A 123 10.41 -10.36 -6.80
N VAL A 124 11.13 -9.31 -7.21
CA VAL A 124 10.60 -8.22 -8.04
C VAL A 124 11.41 -8.17 -9.32
N GLU A 125 10.80 -8.59 -10.43
CA GLU A 125 11.45 -8.68 -11.75
C GLU A 125 10.51 -8.18 -12.84
N LYS A 126 10.94 -8.05 -14.11
CA LYS A 126 10.05 -7.50 -15.14
C LYS A 126 9.10 -8.56 -15.69
N THR A 127 9.50 -9.82 -15.65
CA THR A 127 8.68 -10.95 -16.12
C THR A 127 8.67 -12.08 -15.11
N GLU A 128 7.69 -12.97 -15.25
CA GLU A 128 7.57 -14.16 -14.39
C GLU A 128 8.77 -15.11 -14.60
N GLU A 129 9.30 -15.20 -15.82
CA GLU A 129 10.47 -16.02 -16.13
C GLU A 129 11.74 -15.51 -15.44
N GLU A 130 11.92 -14.18 -15.40
CA GLU A 130 13.03 -13.55 -14.66
C GLU A 130 12.87 -13.80 -13.15
N ALA A 131 11.65 -13.61 -12.60
CA ALA A 131 11.35 -13.87 -11.20
C ALA A 131 11.60 -15.33 -10.83
N LEU A 132 11.18 -16.26 -11.69
CA LEU A 132 11.40 -17.69 -11.49
C LEU A 132 12.88 -18.03 -11.51
N SER A 133 13.65 -17.47 -12.44
CA SER A 133 15.10 -17.67 -12.52
C SER A 133 15.79 -17.18 -11.24
N ALA A 134 15.45 -15.99 -10.76
CA ALA A 134 15.98 -15.42 -9.52
C ALA A 134 15.62 -16.28 -8.29
N ALA A 135 14.38 -16.78 -8.23
CA ALA A 135 13.93 -17.65 -7.15
C ALA A 135 14.67 -19.00 -7.14
N ILE A 136 14.85 -19.61 -8.32
CA ILE A 136 15.60 -20.87 -8.47
C ILE A 136 17.03 -20.70 -7.98
N GLU A 137 17.73 -19.65 -8.45
CA GLU A 137 19.11 -19.37 -8.04
C GLU A 137 19.21 -19.19 -6.52
N PHE A 138 18.27 -18.43 -5.93
CA PHE A 138 18.21 -18.21 -4.49
C PHE A 138 18.03 -19.51 -3.70
N TYR A 139 17.02 -20.32 -4.03
CA TYR A 139 16.73 -21.55 -3.27
C TYR A 139 17.77 -22.66 -3.50
N LEU A 140 18.41 -22.73 -4.67
CA LEU A 140 19.51 -23.66 -4.93
C LEU A 140 20.78 -23.32 -4.15
N ALA A 141 21.00 -22.03 -3.87
CA ALA A 141 22.11 -21.57 -3.05
C ALA A 141 21.92 -21.86 -1.55
N LEU A 142 20.69 -22.14 -1.12
CA LEU A 142 20.43 -22.60 0.25
C LEU A 142 20.82 -24.07 0.42
N GLU A 143 21.21 -24.45 1.63
CA GLU A 143 21.35 -25.85 2.00
C GLU A 143 20.06 -26.38 2.65
N GLY A 144 19.79 -27.67 2.50
CA GLY A 144 18.70 -28.35 3.19
C GLY A 144 17.36 -28.35 2.43
N PRO A 145 16.22 -28.22 3.13
CA PRO A 145 14.90 -28.56 2.57
C PRO A 145 14.48 -27.68 1.40
N TRP A 146 14.93 -26.42 1.36
CA TRP A 146 14.59 -25.48 0.29
C TRP A 146 15.23 -25.84 -1.05
N LYS A 147 16.45 -26.36 -1.03
CA LYS A 147 17.14 -26.85 -2.23
C LYS A 147 16.44 -28.08 -2.80
N ALA A 148 16.14 -29.06 -1.95
CA ALA A 148 15.40 -30.25 -2.37
C ALA A 148 14.00 -29.90 -2.89
N TRP A 149 13.34 -28.93 -2.26
CA TRP A 149 12.03 -28.44 -2.69
C TRP A 149 12.08 -27.82 -4.09
N VAL A 150 13.06 -26.93 -4.37
CA VAL A 150 13.15 -26.29 -5.69
C VAL A 150 13.57 -27.29 -6.77
N GLU A 151 14.46 -28.24 -6.44
CA GLU A 151 14.85 -29.33 -7.35
C GLU A 151 13.64 -30.20 -7.74
N ASP A 152 12.79 -30.59 -6.78
CA ASP A 152 11.54 -31.34 -7.03
C ASP A 152 10.55 -30.54 -7.89
N LYS A 153 10.38 -29.25 -7.59
CA LYS A 153 9.47 -28.37 -8.34
C LYS A 153 9.92 -28.11 -9.77
N LEU A 154 11.23 -28.10 -10.02
CA LEU A 154 11.78 -27.99 -11.38
C LEU A 154 11.51 -29.24 -12.22
N GLU A 155 11.54 -30.43 -11.60
CA GLU A 155 11.21 -31.68 -12.28
C GLU A 155 9.70 -31.80 -12.58
N ASN A 156 8.86 -31.31 -11.67
CA ASN A 156 7.40 -31.44 -11.73
C ASN A 156 6.64 -30.12 -11.99
N PHE A 157 7.22 -29.24 -12.82
CA PHE A 157 6.74 -27.85 -12.98
C PHE A 157 5.25 -27.71 -13.34
N LYS A 158 4.57 -26.83 -12.61
CA LYS A 158 3.25 -26.30 -12.94
C LYS A 158 3.22 -24.78 -12.72
N PRO A 159 2.59 -24.00 -13.61
CA PRO A 159 2.46 -22.54 -13.44
C PRO A 159 1.84 -22.18 -12.09
N GLY A 160 2.41 -21.19 -11.41
CA GLY A 160 1.95 -20.73 -10.09
C GLY A 160 2.31 -21.61 -8.89
N GLU A 161 2.93 -22.79 -9.08
CA GLU A 161 3.28 -23.67 -7.94
C GLU A 161 4.61 -23.30 -7.25
N ILE A 162 5.45 -22.51 -7.92
CA ILE A 162 6.75 -22.08 -7.38
C ILE A 162 6.65 -20.67 -6.82
N LEU A 163 5.98 -19.79 -7.55
CA LEU A 163 5.80 -18.38 -7.21
C LEU A 163 4.34 -17.99 -7.34
N THR A 164 3.85 -17.21 -6.38
CA THR A 164 2.54 -16.55 -6.47
C THR A 164 2.75 -15.08 -6.73
N ARG A 165 2.20 -14.55 -7.82
CA ARG A 165 2.27 -13.11 -8.12
C ARG A 165 1.34 -12.35 -7.19
N ASP A 166 1.77 -11.18 -6.74
CA ASP A 166 0.94 -10.25 -5.98
C ASP A 166 -0.37 -9.92 -6.73
N GLU A 167 -1.49 -9.93 -6.01
CA GLU A 167 -2.81 -9.66 -6.56
C GLU A 167 -3.04 -8.15 -6.77
N ASP A 168 -2.26 -7.30 -6.10
CA ASP A 168 -2.37 -5.86 -6.21
C ASP A 168 -2.03 -5.36 -7.63
N VAL A 169 -2.68 -4.26 -7.99
CA VAL A 169 -2.38 -3.51 -9.21
C VAL A 169 -1.69 -2.19 -8.87
N LEU A 170 -0.92 -1.68 -9.83
CA LEU A 170 -0.28 -0.39 -9.72
C LEU A 170 -1.31 0.75 -9.75
N ASP A 171 -0.99 1.80 -9.00
CA ASP A 171 -1.66 3.09 -9.08
C ASP A 171 -1.72 3.58 -10.52
N THR A 172 -2.87 4.12 -10.95
CA THR A 172 -3.03 4.62 -12.32
C THR A 172 -2.01 5.74 -12.62
N TRP A 173 -1.69 6.56 -11.62
CA TRP A 173 -0.67 7.60 -11.74
C TRP A 173 0.75 7.04 -11.95
N PHE A 174 1.04 5.83 -11.48
CA PHE A 174 2.31 5.16 -11.73
C PHE A 174 2.47 4.80 -13.20
N SER A 175 1.38 4.40 -13.86
CA SER A 175 1.40 4.08 -15.30
C SER A 175 1.42 5.32 -16.21
N SER A 176 1.03 6.48 -15.70
CA SER A 176 0.97 7.73 -16.46
C SER A 176 2.23 8.60 -16.34
N ALA A 177 3.09 8.28 -15.36
CA ALA A 177 4.36 8.97 -15.10
C ALA A 177 5.45 8.53 -16.08
#